data_AF-A0A957CFX7-F1
#
_entry.id   AF-A0A957CFX7-F1
#
_cell.length_a   1.000
_cell.length_b   1.000
_cell.length_c   1.000
_cell.angle_alpha   90.00
_cell.angle_beta   90.00
_cell.angle_gamma   90.00
#
_symmetry.space_group_name_H-M   'P 1'
#
loop_
_entity.id
_entity.type
_entity.pdbx_description
1 polymer ?
#
loop_
_entity_poly.entity_id
_entity_poly.type
_entity_poly.pdbx_seq_one_letter_code
_entity_poly.pdbx_strand_id
1 'polypeptide(L)'
;ILHRCGGNARCTTCRVTFNSGEPTSFHPREKAKLESSDNVGNFRLSCHILCEGTMDVNVRQTMAGTGLDDPGSRPSDEIPADD
;
A
#
# COMPACT_ATOMS: atom_id res chain seq x y z
N ILE A 1 0.86 10.51 -0.99
CA ILE A 1 0.00 9.37 -0.59
C ILE A 1 -0.06 9.30 0.94
N LEU A 2 -1.00 8.56 1.54
CA LEU A 2 -1.21 8.46 2.99
C LEU A 2 -0.66 7.17 3.57
N HIS A 3 -0.13 7.21 4.80
CA HIS A 3 0.33 6.05 5.56
C HIS A 3 -0.14 6.11 7.02
N ARG A 4 -1.47 6.13 7.24
CA ARG A 4 -2.05 6.29 8.60
C ARG A 4 -1.57 5.26 9.63
N CYS A 5 -1.10 4.10 9.20
CA CYS A 5 -0.55 3.08 10.10
C CYS A 5 0.98 3.02 10.16
N GLY A 6 1.69 3.99 9.59
CA GLY A 6 3.15 3.98 9.51
C GLY A 6 3.71 2.85 8.64
N GLY A 7 2.93 2.35 7.68
CA GLY A 7 3.38 1.29 6.77
C GLY A 7 3.27 -0.13 7.32
N ASN A 8 2.47 -0.39 8.35
CA ASN A 8 2.35 -1.71 9.01
C ASN A 8 1.18 -2.59 8.51
N ALA A 9 0.64 -2.33 7.32
CA ALA A 9 -0.53 -3.03 6.76
C ALA A 9 -1.79 -3.04 7.67
N ARG A 10 -1.93 -2.06 8.57
CA ARG A 10 -3.13 -1.91 9.43
C ARG A 10 -4.19 -0.98 8.85
N CYS A 11 -3.88 -0.26 7.77
CA CYS A 11 -4.81 0.60 7.02
C CYS A 11 -4.73 0.31 5.52
N THR A 12 -5.63 0.89 4.73
CA THR A 12 -5.64 0.83 3.26
C THR A 12 -5.44 2.20 2.60
N THR A 13 -4.91 3.17 3.34
CA THR A 13 -4.78 4.55 2.82
C THR A 13 -3.64 4.73 1.81
N CYS A 14 -2.70 3.79 1.77
CA CYS A 14 -1.61 3.73 0.80
C CYS A 14 -1.99 2.95 -0.47
N ARG A 15 -3.29 2.85 -0.77
CA ARG A 15 -3.80 2.08 -1.90
C ARG A 15 -3.39 2.66 -3.25
N VAL A 16 -2.90 1.78 -4.11
CA VAL A 16 -2.47 2.06 -5.49
C VAL A 16 -3.03 1.00 -6.44
N THR A 17 -3.16 1.34 -7.71
CA THR A 17 -3.39 0.37 -8.79
C THR A 17 -2.29 0.48 -9.83
N PHE A 18 -2.02 -0.60 -10.55
CA PHE A 18 -0.95 -0.64 -11.53
C PHE A 18 -1.48 -0.38 -12.95
N ASN A 19 -0.73 0.42 -13.71
CA ASN A 19 -0.84 0.49 -15.16
C ASN A 19 0.07 -0.57 -15.80
N SER A 20 1.26 -0.78 -15.24
CA SER A 20 2.20 -1.84 -15.62
C SER A 20 3.18 -2.17 -14.49
N GLY A 21 3.80 -3.36 -14.56
CA GLY A 21 4.82 -3.78 -13.58
C GLY A 21 4.25 -4.24 -12.24
N GLU A 22 3.00 -4.70 -12.16
CA GLU A 22 2.45 -5.24 -10.91
C GLU A 22 3.19 -6.53 -10.50
N PRO A 23 3.68 -6.62 -9.24
CA PRO A 23 4.25 -7.86 -8.74
C PRO A 23 3.22 -8.98 -8.69
N THR A 24 3.64 -10.18 -9.09
CA THR A 24 2.80 -11.39 -9.13
C THR A 24 2.47 -11.93 -7.75
N SER A 25 3.31 -11.64 -6.75
CA SER A 25 3.13 -12.06 -5.37
C SER A 25 2.70 -10.90 -4.47
N PHE A 26 2.10 -11.27 -3.34
CA PHE A 26 1.73 -10.35 -2.28
C PHE A 26 2.67 -10.58 -1.09
N HIS A 27 3.02 -9.51 -0.39
CA HIS A 27 3.54 -9.66 0.96
C HIS A 27 2.44 -10.23 1.86
N PRO A 28 2.70 -11.16 2.79
CA PRO A 28 1.60 -11.81 3.51
C PRO A 28 0.78 -10.86 4.39
N ARG A 29 1.42 -9.89 5.06
CA ARG A 29 0.71 -8.79 5.75
C ARG A 29 -0.22 -7.98 4.84
N GLU A 30 0.21 -7.69 3.60
CA GLU A 30 -0.65 -7.03 2.61
C GLU A 30 -1.84 -7.90 2.26
N LYS A 31 -1.59 -9.16 1.89
CA LYS A 31 -2.61 -10.13 1.51
C LYS A 31 -3.67 -10.28 2.59
N ALA A 32 -3.25 -10.52 3.83
CA ALA A 32 -4.16 -10.66 4.97
C ALA A 32 -5.02 -9.40 5.18
N LYS A 33 -4.46 -8.20 5.00
CA LYS A 33 -5.21 -6.95 5.13
C LYS A 33 -6.27 -6.80 4.02
N LEU A 34 -5.90 -7.10 2.77
CA LEU A 34 -6.81 -7.02 1.65
C LEU A 34 -7.93 -8.06 1.75
N GLU A 35 -7.61 -9.30 2.14
CA GLU A 35 -8.58 -10.39 2.37
C GLU A 35 -9.56 -10.02 3.50
N SER A 36 -9.07 -9.47 4.61
CA SER A 36 -9.93 -9.06 5.75
C SER A 36 -10.97 -7.98 5.42
N SER A 37 -10.83 -7.30 4.28
CA SER A 37 -11.68 -6.19 3.86
C SER A 37 -12.25 -6.36 2.45
N ASP A 38 -12.16 -7.58 1.89
CA ASP A 38 -12.64 -7.93 0.54
C ASP A 38 -12.13 -6.98 -0.57
N ASN A 39 -10.85 -6.61 -0.49
CA ASN A 39 -10.20 -5.67 -1.41
C ASN A 39 -9.15 -6.31 -2.32
N VAL A 40 -9.03 -7.64 -2.30
CA VAL A 40 -8.12 -8.38 -3.19
C VAL A 40 -8.53 -8.12 -4.64
N GLY A 41 -7.57 -7.72 -5.47
CA GLY A 41 -7.79 -7.38 -6.88
C GLY A 41 -8.30 -5.96 -7.15
N ASN A 42 -8.80 -5.25 -6.13
CA ASN A 42 -9.24 -3.85 -6.29
C ASN A 42 -8.07 -2.87 -6.28
N PHE A 43 -7.08 -3.11 -5.42
CA PHE A 43 -5.87 -2.31 -5.28
C PHE A 43 -4.80 -3.07 -4.48
N ARG A 44 -3.60 -2.51 -4.46
CA ARG A 44 -2.44 -2.98 -3.68
C ARG A 44 -2.03 -1.94 -2.63
N LEU A 45 -1.29 -2.35 -1.61
CA LEU A 45 -0.80 -1.45 -0.55
C LEU A 45 0.65 -1.06 -0.81
N SER A 46 0.91 0.20 -1.21
CA SER A 46 2.25 0.61 -1.65
C SER A 46 3.36 0.41 -0.62
N CYS A 47 3.04 0.36 0.67
CA CYS A 47 4.02 0.16 1.74
C CYS A 47 4.49 -1.29 1.91
N HIS A 48 3.95 -2.24 1.14
CA HIS A 48 4.33 -3.66 1.15
C HIS A 48 4.59 -4.21 -0.26
N ILE A 49 4.87 -3.31 -1.22
CA ILE A 49 5.22 -3.66 -2.59
C ILE A 49 6.72 -3.45 -2.72
N LEU A 50 7.47 -4.53 -2.91
CA LEU A 50 8.90 -4.42 -3.22
C LEU A 50 9.06 -3.89 -4.64
N CYS A 51 9.82 -2.82 -4.81
CA CYS A 51 10.05 -2.21 -6.12
C CYS A 51 11.11 -3.01 -6.90
N GLU A 52 10.69 -4.11 -7.52
CA GLU A 52 11.52 -4.91 -8.42
C GLU A 52 11.32 -4.46 -9.87
N GLY A 53 12.20 -3.58 -10.36
CA GLY A 53 12.15 -3.07 -11.73
C GLY A 53 11.29 -1.82 -11.89
N THR A 54 10.79 -1.60 -13.12
CA THR A 54 9.97 -0.42 -13.44
C THR A 54 8.50 -0.71 -13.20
N MET A 55 7.84 0.17 -12.43
CA MET A 55 6.41 0.08 -12.13
C MET A 55 5.74 1.40 -12.47
N ASP A 56 4.58 1.34 -13.13
CA ASP A 56 3.72 2.49 -13.37
C ASP A 56 2.45 2.32 -12.54
N VAL A 57 2.21 3.25 -11.62
CA VAL A 57 1.18 3.16 -10.59
C VAL A 57 0.34 4.42 -10.52
N ASN A 58 -0.96 4.23 -10.28
CA ASN A 58 -1.89 5.30 -9.94
C ASN A 58 -2.15 5.31 -8.44
N VAL A 59 -1.94 6.45 -7.81
CA VAL A 59 -2.31 6.68 -6.41
C VAL A 59 -3.82 6.85 -6.31
N ARG A 60 -4.49 5.97 -5.57
CA ARG A 60 -5.95 6.00 -5.43
C ARG A 60 -6.45 6.84 -4.26
N GLN A 61 -5.56 7.21 -3.33
CA GLN A 61 -5.90 8.06 -2.20
C GLN A 61 -4.75 9.02 -1.88
N THR A 62 -4.99 10.32 -2.08
CA THR A 62 -4.00 11.38 -1.85
C THR A 62 -4.35 12.21 -0.63
N MET A 63 -3.35 12.89 -0.06
CA MET A 63 -3.55 13.85 1.05
C MET A 63 -4.52 14.95 0.65
N ALA A 64 -4.19 15.66 -0.43
CA ALA A 64 -5.02 16.74 -0.97
C ALA A 64 -6.45 16.29 -1.30
N GLY A 65 -6.63 15.04 -1.75
CA GLY A 65 -7.95 14.52 -2.12
C GLY A 65 -8.81 14.01 -0.95
N THR A 66 -8.29 13.96 0.27
CA THR A 66 -9.01 13.38 1.42
C THR A 66 -9.42 14.39 2.48
N GLY A 67 -8.83 15.59 2.47
CA GLY A 67 -9.09 16.61 3.50
C GLY A 67 -8.61 16.20 4.89
N LEU A 68 -7.80 15.15 5.01
CA LEU A 68 -7.15 14.78 6.27
C LEU A 68 -6.04 15.78 6.59
N ASP A 69 -5.83 16.02 7.87
CA ASP A 69 -4.84 16.93 8.44
C ASP A 69 -3.44 16.29 8.53
N ASP A 70 -3.36 14.97 8.66
CA ASP A 70 -2.11 14.23 8.84
C ASP A 70 -1.96 13.06 7.84
N PRO A 71 -0.81 12.95 7.12
CA PRO A 71 -0.46 11.77 6.34
C PRO A 71 -0.29 10.47 7.14
N GLY A 72 -0.05 10.59 8.44
CA GLY A 72 0.48 9.54 9.28
C GLY A 72 2.00 9.41 9.15
N SER A 73 2.59 8.57 9.99
CA SER A 73 4.04 8.38 10.03
C SER A 73 4.60 7.86 8.70
N ARG A 74 5.80 8.34 8.34
CA ARG A 74 6.56 7.79 7.21
C ARG A 74 6.82 6.29 7.44
N PRO A 75 6.55 5.40 6.46
CA PRO A 75 6.96 4.01 6.52
C PRO A 75 8.47 3.83 6.67
N SER A 76 8.89 2.65 7.16
CA SER A 76 10.29 2.22 7.10
C SER A 76 10.77 2.13 5.64
N ASP A 77 12.08 2.30 5.44
CA ASP A 77 12.72 2.07 4.13
C ASP A 77 12.73 0.58 3.75
N GLU A 78 12.70 -0.30 4.76
CA GLU A 78 12.57 -1.74 4.59
C GLU A 78 11.13 -2.19 4.83
N ILE A 79 10.62 -3.09 3.98
CA ILE A 79 9.36 -3.78 4.22
C ILE A 79 9.57 -4.71 5.41
N PRO A 80 8.78 -4.59 6.51
CA PRO A 80 8.98 -5.42 7.68
C PRO A 80 8.87 -6.90 7.35
N ALA A 81 9.75 -7.71 7.95
CA ALA A 81 9.69 -9.15 7.85
C ALA A 81 8.33 -9.71 8.35
N ASP A 82 8.01 -10.90 7.85
CA ASP A 82 6.78 -11.61 8.14
C ASP A 82 6.98 -12.47 9.39
N ASP A 83 7.11 -11.81 10.55
CA ASP A 83 7.11 -12.46 11.88
C ASP A 83 5.67 -12.68 12.41
#